data_AF-A0A097EMH7-F1
#
_entry.id   AF-A0A097EMH7-F1
#
_cell.length_a   1.000
_cell.length_b   1.000
_cell.length_c   1.000
_cell.angle_alpha   90.00
_cell.angle_beta   90.00
_cell.angle_gamma   90.00
#
_symmetry.space_group_name_H-M   'P 1'
#
loop_
_entity.id
_entity.type
_entity.pdbx_description
1 polymer ?
#
loop_
_entity_poly.entity_id
_entity_poly.type
_entity_poly.pdbx_seq_one_letter_code
_entity_poly.pdbx_strand_id
1 'polypeptide(L)'
;MLYKQIDLSTSYASCLIDDPNYALSIDTYIIQEDKQTSLFIELDSIFKYVGIKDVDIVIDEIKKVKTALLYTETISNQTKNFVYYQHLNPVLALVHFYLRKNGNDTNKLKDAIGNLYHNIILEWHKYDPDLVDSLGLFFR
;
A
#
# COMPACT_ATOMS: atom_id res chain seq x y z
N MET A 1 -4.00 -16.90 5.43
CA MET A 1 -3.35 -15.71 4.84
C MET A 1 -3.26 -15.91 3.34
N LEU A 2 -3.75 -14.96 2.56
CA LEU A 2 -3.68 -14.95 1.09
C LEU A 2 -2.72 -13.84 0.66
N TYR A 3 -1.83 -14.14 -0.27
CA TYR A 3 -0.83 -13.22 -0.80
C TYR A 3 -1.14 -12.89 -2.26
N LYS A 4 -0.97 -11.62 -2.63
CA LYS A 4 -1.02 -11.18 -4.03
C LYS A 4 -0.09 -9.99 -4.23
N GLN A 5 0.77 -10.09 -5.22
CA GLN A 5 1.48 -8.94 -5.77
C GLN A 5 0.57 -8.26 -6.79
N ILE A 6 0.44 -6.94 -6.67
CA ILE A 6 -0.37 -6.10 -7.56
C ILE A 6 0.55 -5.16 -8.32
N ASP A 7 0.43 -5.21 -9.64
CA ASP A 7 1.22 -4.44 -10.58
C ASP A 7 0.44 -3.21 -11.04
N LEU A 8 0.95 -2.02 -10.72
CA LEU A 8 0.32 -0.74 -11.01
C LEU A 8 1.14 0.02 -12.05
N SER A 9 0.50 0.39 -13.15
CA SER A 9 1.13 1.20 -14.20
C SER A 9 1.09 2.70 -13.90
N THR A 10 1.93 3.47 -14.57
CA THR A 10 2.00 4.93 -14.56
C THR A 10 0.73 5.59 -15.09
N SER A 11 -0.10 4.84 -15.83
CA SER A 11 -1.43 5.25 -16.30
C SER A 11 -2.58 4.56 -15.55
N TYR A 12 -2.28 3.69 -14.59
CA TYR A 12 -3.20 2.78 -13.89
C TYR A 12 -4.06 1.86 -14.79
N ALA A 13 -3.69 1.68 -16.06
CA ALA A 13 -4.18 0.60 -16.91
C ALA A 13 -3.23 -0.61 -16.80
N SER A 14 -3.75 -1.84 -16.66
CA SER A 14 -2.94 -3.05 -16.47
C SER A 14 -1.77 -3.15 -17.45
N CYS A 15 -0.54 -3.07 -16.94
CA CYS A 15 0.67 -3.19 -17.74
C CYS A 15 1.44 -4.43 -17.29
N LEU A 16 2.10 -5.10 -18.25
CA LEU A 16 3.03 -6.19 -17.98
C LEU A 16 4.29 -5.63 -17.26
N ILE A 17 5.00 -6.48 -16.52
CA ILE A 17 6.20 -6.12 -15.74
C ILE A 17 7.30 -5.47 -16.60
N ASP A 18 7.35 -5.78 -17.90
CA ASP A 18 8.33 -5.23 -18.85
C ASP A 18 7.86 -3.93 -19.54
N ASP A 19 6.69 -3.39 -19.19
CA ASP A 19 6.18 -2.16 -19.79
C ASP A 19 6.99 -0.95 -19.28
N PRO A 20 7.52 -0.08 -20.15
CA PRO A 20 8.16 1.18 -19.73
C PRO A 20 7.23 2.11 -18.93
N ASN A 21 5.92 1.85 -18.93
CA ASN A 21 4.90 2.50 -18.12
C ASN A 21 4.59 1.74 -16.82
N TYR A 22 5.35 0.74 -16.42
CA TYR A 22 5.20 0.09 -15.13
C TYR A 22 5.69 1.02 -14.00
N ALA A 23 4.81 1.42 -13.08
CA ALA A 23 5.16 2.38 -12.03
C ALA A 23 5.54 1.72 -10.72
N LEU A 24 4.84 0.66 -10.32
CA LEU A 24 4.86 0.19 -8.94
C LEU A 24 4.30 -1.24 -8.79
N SER A 25 5.13 -2.19 -8.34
CA SER A 25 4.67 -3.45 -7.75
C SER A 25 4.37 -3.25 -6.28
N ILE A 26 3.26 -3.77 -5.78
CA ILE A 26 2.94 -3.74 -4.35
C ILE A 26 2.54 -5.13 -3.89
N ASP A 27 3.22 -5.62 -2.87
CA ASP A 27 2.78 -6.82 -2.17
C ASP A 27 1.57 -6.51 -1.28
N THR A 28 0.55 -7.38 -1.34
CA THR A 28 -0.66 -7.26 -0.51
C THR A 28 -1.01 -8.59 0.14
N TYR A 29 -1.57 -8.51 1.35
CA TYR A 29 -2.02 -9.66 2.12
C TYR A 29 -3.47 -9.51 2.53
N ILE A 30 -4.20 -10.61 2.47
CA ILE A 30 -5.47 -10.76 3.18
C ILE A 30 -5.27 -11.76 4.32
N ILE A 31 -5.49 -11.27 5.53
CA ILE A 31 -5.46 -12.08 6.76
C ILE A 31 -6.91 -12.30 7.18
N GLN A 32 -7.34 -13.55 7.17
CA GLN A 32 -8.64 -13.98 7.66
C GLN A 32 -8.46 -14.55 9.07
N GLU A 33 -9.03 -13.88 10.05
CA GLU A 33 -9.20 -14.37 11.41
C GLU A 33 -10.68 -14.67 11.66
N ASP A 34 -10.99 -15.47 12.70
CA ASP A 34 -12.31 -16.08 12.97
C ASP A 34 -13.54 -15.15 12.79
N LYS A 35 -13.38 -13.83 12.90
CA LYS A 35 -14.46 -12.84 12.76
C LYS A 35 -14.11 -11.64 11.88
N GLN A 36 -12.90 -11.59 11.30
CA GLN A 36 -12.44 -10.41 10.58
C GLN A 36 -11.50 -10.80 9.43
N THR A 37 -11.85 -10.33 8.24
CA THR A 37 -10.96 -10.31 7.08
C THR A 37 -10.28 -8.94 7.04
N SER A 38 -8.95 -8.91 6.95
CA SER A 38 -8.17 -7.67 6.93
C SER A 38 -7.25 -7.65 5.72
N LEU A 39 -7.30 -6.56 4.95
CA LEU A 39 -6.38 -6.29 3.85
C LEU A 39 -5.20 -5.42 4.32
N PHE A 40 -3.99 -5.88 4.04
CA PHE A 40 -2.73 -5.24 4.33
C PHE A 40 -1.98 -4.92 3.03
N ILE A 41 -1.41 -3.72 2.95
CA ILE A 41 -0.79 -3.16 1.75
C ILE A 41 0.66 -2.80 2.08
N GLU A 42 1.61 -3.25 1.27
CA GLU A 42 3.04 -2.95 1.44
C GLU A 42 3.32 -1.44 1.34
N LEU A 43 4.17 -0.95 2.23
CA LEU A 43 4.64 0.44 2.27
C LEU A 43 5.99 0.64 1.58
N ASP A 44 6.89 -0.33 1.63
CA ASP A 44 8.29 -0.19 1.19
C ASP A 44 8.40 0.17 -0.29
N SER A 45 7.66 -0.53 -1.16
CA SER A 45 7.61 -0.21 -2.59
C SER A 45 7.05 1.20 -2.85
N ILE A 46 6.02 1.62 -2.11
CA ILE A 46 5.45 2.97 -2.19
C ILE A 46 6.50 4.01 -1.78
N PHE A 47 7.18 3.77 -0.66
CA PHE A 47 8.21 4.67 -0.11
C PHE A 47 9.39 4.82 -1.06
N LYS A 48 9.85 3.71 -1.64
CA LYS A 48 10.88 3.71 -2.68
C LYS A 48 10.44 4.52 -3.90
N TYR A 49 9.19 4.36 -4.36
CA TYR A 49 8.65 5.09 -5.50
C TYR A 49 8.64 6.61 -5.29
N VAL A 50 8.28 7.07 -4.09
CA VAL A 50 8.28 8.50 -3.73
C VAL A 50 9.64 9.02 -3.25
N GLY A 51 10.69 8.19 -3.31
CA GLY A 51 12.07 8.60 -3.07
C GLY A 51 12.51 8.62 -1.60
N ILE A 52 11.78 7.93 -0.71
CA ILE A 52 12.19 7.75 0.69
C ILE A 52 13.28 6.69 0.75
N LYS A 53 14.42 7.06 1.32
CA LYS A 53 15.57 6.15 1.53
C LYS A 53 15.59 5.58 2.93
N ASP A 54 15.16 6.36 3.92
CA ASP A 54 15.19 5.99 5.35
C ASP A 54 13.83 5.44 5.79
N VAL A 55 13.43 4.30 5.22
CA VAL A 55 12.13 3.66 5.49
C VAL A 55 11.90 3.44 6.98
N ASP A 56 12.90 2.94 7.70
CA ASP A 56 12.80 2.64 9.14
C ASP A 56 12.44 3.88 9.97
N ILE A 57 13.04 5.03 9.65
CA ILE A 57 12.75 6.30 10.35
C ILE A 57 11.29 6.70 10.14
N VAL A 58 10.78 6.58 8.91
CA VAL A 58 9.40 6.93 8.58
C VAL A 58 8.42 5.98 9.26
N ILE A 59 8.73 4.68 9.28
CA ILE A 59 7.93 3.66 9.99
C ILE A 59 7.88 3.95 11.49
N ASP A 60 9.00 4.33 12.11
CA ASP A 60 9.03 4.70 13.52
C ASP A 60 8.20 5.96 13.83
N GLU A 61 8.22 6.96 12.95
CA GLU A 61 7.33 8.12 13.06
C GLU A 61 5.85 7.71 12.97
N ILE A 62 5.49 6.81 12.06
CA ILE A 62 4.12 6.29 11.95
C ILE A 62 3.71 5.56 13.24
N LYS A 63 4.59 4.72 13.80
CA LYS A 63 4.34 4.00 15.07
C LYS A 63 4.12 4.96 16.24
N LYS A 64 4.86 6.08 16.31
CA LYS A 64 4.71 7.09 17.37
C LYS A 64 3.33 7.74 17.39
N VAL A 65 2.73 7.94 16.21
CA VAL A 65 1.41 8.57 16.09
C VAL A 65 0.27 7.60 16.46
N LYS A 66 0.55 6.28 16.56
CA LYS A 66 -0.41 5.21 16.94
C LYS A 66 -1.70 5.19 16.11
N THR A 67 -1.66 5.78 14.92
CA THR A 67 -2.81 5.91 14.01
C THR A 67 -2.89 4.80 12.98
N ALA A 68 -1.89 3.91 12.93
CA ALA A 68 -1.80 2.86 11.92
C ALA A 68 -1.60 1.49 12.57
N LEU A 69 -2.41 0.53 12.13
CA LEU A 69 -2.17 -0.88 12.31
C LEU A 69 -1.14 -1.34 11.28
N LEU A 70 0.06 -1.67 11.75
CA LEU A 70 1.18 -2.12 10.93
C LEU A 70 1.40 -3.62 11.10
N TYR A 71 1.86 -4.25 10.02
CA TYR A 71 2.23 -5.65 9.95
C TYR A 71 3.59 -5.77 9.26
N THR A 72 4.38 -6.79 9.58
CA THR A 72 5.66 -7.05 8.91
C THR A 72 5.70 -8.50 8.45
N GLU A 73 6.22 -8.74 7.26
CA GLU A 73 6.37 -10.08 6.70
C GLU A 73 7.66 -10.20 5.89
N THR A 74 8.25 -11.39 5.87
CA THR A 74 9.44 -11.67 5.06
C THR A 74 9.05 -12.31 3.74
N ILE A 75 9.25 -11.57 2.64
CA ILE A 75 9.02 -12.06 1.27
C ILE A 75 10.36 -12.09 0.56
N SER A 76 10.74 -13.24 -0.01
CA SER A 76 11.98 -13.38 -0.79
C SER A 76 13.23 -12.85 -0.06
N ASN A 77 13.37 -13.18 1.24
CA ASN A 77 14.45 -12.74 2.14
C ASN A 77 14.50 -11.23 2.43
N GLN A 78 13.42 -10.49 2.16
CA GLN A 78 13.29 -9.09 2.52
C GLN A 78 12.12 -8.91 3.49
N THR A 79 12.40 -8.37 4.67
CA THR A 79 11.35 -7.96 5.61
C THR A 79 10.71 -6.68 5.09
N LYS A 80 9.41 -6.74 4.84
CA LYS A 80 8.60 -5.63 4.34
C LYS A 80 7.59 -5.20 5.38
N ASN A 81 7.23 -3.93 5.33
CA ASN A 81 6.27 -3.26 6.18
C ASN A 81 4.94 -3.13 5.44
N PHE A 82 3.86 -3.43 6.13
CA PHE A 82 2.51 -3.39 5.61
C PHE A 82 1.63 -2.54 6.51
N VAL A 83 0.62 -1.90 5.92
CA VAL A 83 -0.40 -1.14 6.63
C VAL A 83 -1.78 -1.71 6.35
N TYR A 84 -2.62 -1.76 7.37
CA TYR A 84 -4.04 -2.05 7.18
C TYR A 84 -4.68 -1.01 6.25
N TYR A 85 -5.46 -1.45 5.25
CA TYR A 85 -5.90 -0.59 4.15
C TYR A 85 -6.62 0.70 4.61
N GLN A 86 -7.41 0.66 5.69
CA GLN A 86 -8.12 1.84 6.20
C GLN A 86 -7.16 2.94 6.70
N HIS A 87 -5.95 2.56 7.08
CA HIS A 87 -4.92 3.46 7.55
C HIS A 87 -3.94 3.89 6.45
N LEU A 88 -4.08 3.41 5.21
CA LEU A 88 -3.19 3.74 4.10
C LEU A 88 -3.15 5.26 3.85
N ASN A 89 -4.31 5.90 3.63
CA ASN A 89 -4.35 7.34 3.36
C ASN A 89 -3.81 8.19 4.54
N PRO A 90 -4.19 7.91 5.81
CA PRO A 90 -3.54 8.55 6.96
C PRO A 90 -2.01 8.40 6.97
N VAL A 91 -1.49 7.20 6.70
CA VAL A 91 -0.05 6.95 6.62
C VAL A 91 0.60 7.76 5.49
N LEU A 92 0.03 7.72 4.29
CA LEU A 92 0.55 8.48 3.15
C LEU A 92 0.49 10.00 3.39
N ALA A 93 -0.50 10.50 4.14
CA ALA A 93 -0.53 11.91 4.56
C ALA A 93 0.62 12.26 5.51
N LEU A 94 0.95 11.39 6.49
CA LEU A 94 2.12 11.58 7.36
C LEU A 94 3.42 11.60 6.54
N VAL A 95 3.54 10.68 5.60
CA VAL A 95 4.67 10.60 4.67
C VAL A 95 4.78 11.88 3.83
N HIS A 96 3.66 12.45 3.38
CA HIS A 96 3.63 13.71 2.66
C HIS A 96 4.20 14.86 3.50
N PHE A 97 3.82 14.95 4.77
CA PHE A 97 4.38 15.96 5.67
C PHE A 97 5.88 15.75 5.92
N TYR A 98 6.31 14.50 6.08
CA TYR A 98 7.73 14.16 6.22
C TYR A 98 8.55 14.61 4.99
N LEU A 99 8.12 14.24 3.79
CA LEU A 99 8.79 14.64 2.55
C LEU A 99 8.86 16.16 2.40
N ARG A 100 7.74 16.85 2.66
CA ARG A 100 7.67 18.31 2.59
C ARG A 100 8.63 18.99 3.57
N LYS A 101 8.73 18.48 4.80
CA LYS A 101 9.65 19.01 5.83
C LYS A 101 11.11 18.88 5.41
N ASN A 102 11.43 17.83 4.68
CA ASN A 102 12.80 17.55 4.20
C ASN A 102 13.11 18.14 2.81
N GLY A 103 12.19 18.95 2.24
CA GLY A 103 12.40 19.59 0.94
C GLY A 103 12.30 18.65 -0.28
N ASN A 104 11.70 17.47 -0.11
CA ASN A 104 11.52 16.49 -1.19
C ASN A 104 10.24 16.78 -2.01
N ASP A 105 10.25 16.40 -3.29
CA ASP A 105 9.08 16.47 -4.17
C ASP A 105 7.98 15.50 -3.71
N THR A 106 6.76 16.02 -3.53
CA THR A 106 5.60 15.23 -3.08
C THR A 106 4.61 14.90 -4.18
N ASN A 107 4.85 15.33 -5.44
CA ASN A 107 3.92 15.12 -6.53
C ASN A 107 3.61 13.63 -6.77
N LYS A 108 4.64 12.77 -6.76
CA LYS A 108 4.49 11.31 -6.90
C LYS A 108 3.61 10.67 -5.81
N LEU A 109 3.58 11.26 -4.62
CA LEU A 109 2.80 10.77 -3.49
C LEU A 109 1.33 11.19 -3.57
N LYS A 110 1.03 12.35 -4.16
CA LYS A 110 -0.35 12.80 -4.38
C LYS A 110 -1.12 11.84 -5.28
N ASP A 111 -0.45 11.33 -6.33
CA ASP A 111 -1.04 10.35 -7.24
C ASP A 111 -1.33 9.02 -6.50
N ALA A 112 -0.44 8.61 -5.59
CA ALA A 112 -0.63 7.42 -4.76
C ALA A 112 -1.77 7.58 -3.74
N ILE A 113 -1.94 8.75 -3.11
CA ILE A 113 -3.01 8.99 -2.12
C ILE A 113 -4.42 8.90 -2.74
N GLY A 114 -4.58 9.30 -4.00
CA GLY A 114 -5.90 9.38 -4.64
C GLY A 114 -6.44 8.02 -5.12
N ASN A 115 -5.59 7.24 -5.80
CA ASN A 115 -6.07 6.11 -6.61
C ASN A 115 -5.59 4.74 -6.13
N LEU A 116 -4.58 4.69 -5.26
CA LEU A 116 -3.89 3.45 -4.93
C LEU A 116 -4.80 2.42 -4.25
N TYR A 117 -5.53 2.88 -3.24
CA TYR A 117 -6.51 2.05 -2.54
C TYR A 117 -7.53 1.46 -3.51
N HIS A 118 -8.15 2.31 -4.34
CA HIS A 118 -9.19 1.88 -5.28
C HIS A 118 -8.68 0.83 -6.26
N ASN A 119 -7.49 1.03 -6.83
CA ASN A 119 -6.89 0.10 -7.78
C ASN A 119 -6.55 -1.25 -7.13
N ILE A 120 -6.03 -1.26 -5.90
CA ILE A 120 -5.78 -2.49 -5.16
C ILE A 120 -7.08 -3.27 -4.94
N ILE A 121 -8.18 -2.58 -4.56
CA ILE A 121 -9.48 -3.25 -4.39
C ILE A 121 -10.00 -3.80 -5.71
N LEU A 122 -9.90 -3.06 -6.81
CA LEU A 122 -10.31 -3.54 -8.13
C LEU A 122 -9.52 -4.80 -8.56
N GLU A 123 -8.21 -4.82 -8.32
CA GLU A 123 -7.36 -5.98 -8.65
C GLU A 123 -7.66 -7.21 -7.78
N TRP A 124 -7.98 -7.00 -6.51
CA TRP A 124 -8.49 -8.09 -5.66
C TRP A 124 -9.87 -8.55 -6.10
N HIS A 125 -10.78 -7.64 -6.48
CA HIS A 125 -12.13 -7.99 -6.90
C HIS A 125 -12.15 -8.79 -8.21
N LYS A 126 -11.22 -8.52 -9.13
CA LYS A 126 -11.02 -9.35 -10.34
C LYS A 126 -10.56 -10.77 -10.01
N TYR A 127 -9.83 -10.93 -8.91
CA TYR A 127 -9.26 -12.21 -8.50
C TYR A 127 -10.25 -13.04 -7.66
N ASP A 128 -10.90 -12.41 -6.68
CA ASP A 128 -11.84 -13.04 -5.75
C ASP A 128 -12.89 -12.00 -5.28
N PRO A 129 -14.03 -11.89 -5.98
CA PRO A 129 -15.10 -10.94 -5.64
C PRO A 129 -15.69 -11.18 -4.25
N ASP A 130 -15.96 -12.45 -3.89
CA ASP A 130 -16.58 -12.82 -2.61
C ASP A 130 -15.68 -12.40 -1.43
N LEU A 131 -14.37 -12.57 -1.59
CA LEU A 131 -13.39 -12.13 -0.59
C LEU A 131 -13.41 -10.61 -0.41
N VAL A 132 -13.48 -9.85 -1.50
CA VAL A 132 -13.54 -8.38 -1.45
C VAL A 132 -14.84 -7.89 -0.83
N ASP A 133 -15.96 -8.53 -1.15
CA ASP A 133 -17.25 -8.24 -0.53
C ASP A 133 -17.22 -8.53 0.98
N SER A 134 -16.52 -9.60 1.40
CA SER A 134 -16.34 -9.94 2.82
C SER A 134 -15.52 -8.91 3.62
N LEU A 135 -14.70 -8.09 2.95
CA LEU A 135 -13.95 -7.01 3.58
C LEU A 135 -14.86 -5.80 3.91
N GLY A 136 -16.11 -5.78 3.44
CA GLY A 136 -17.06 -4.68 3.66
C GLY A 136 -16.59 -3.36 3.01
N LEU A 137 -15.83 -3.45 1.91
CA LEU A 137 -15.16 -2.32 1.26
C LEU A 137 -16.06 -1.50 0.34
N PHE A 138 -17.12 -2.11 -0.18
CA PHE A 138 -18.12 -1.43 -0.99
C PHE A 138 -19.28 -0.96 -0.10
N PHE A 139 -19.55 0.34 -0.16
CA PHE A 139 -20.61 1.10 0.51
C PHE A 139 -20.36 1.56 1.96
N ARG A 140 -19.69 2.72 2.09
CA ARG A 140 -20.27 3.90 2.76
C ARG A 140 -19.78 5.19 2.11
#